data_AF-A0A4Y3FTT2-F1
#
_entry.id   AF-A0A4Y3FTT2-F1
#
_cell.length_a   1.000
_cell.length_b   1.000
_cell.length_c   1.000
_cell.angle_alpha   90.00
_cell.angle_beta   90.00
_cell.angle_gamma   90.00
#
_symmetry.space_group_name_H-M   'P 1'
#
loop_
_entity.id
_entity.type
_entity.pdbx_description
1 polymer ?
#
loop_
_entity_poly.entity_id
_entity_poly.type
_entity_poly.pdbx_seq_one_letter_code
_entity_poly.pdbx_strand_id
1 'polypeptide(L)'
;MIFKVNLIQFKDNSGGDNIGRIRHKYIKRASATIVKKYSPYLTDDFRENREFIEKVLDVEGTLVKNRVAGYVTRLVKRNAVVK
;
A
#
# COMPACT_ATOMS: atom_id res chain seq x y z
N MET A 1 11.90 -16.77 1.75
CA MET A 1 12.50 -15.51 1.25
C MET A 1 11.35 -14.57 0.86
N ILE A 2 10.83 -13.78 1.81
CA ILE A 2 9.78 -12.79 1.54
C ILE A 2 10.48 -11.45 1.32
N PHE A 3 10.40 -10.89 0.11
CA PHE A 3 10.94 -9.56 -0.17
C PHE A 3 10.15 -8.51 0.62
N LYS A 4 10.70 -8.05 1.75
CA LYS A 4 10.11 -6.96 2.53
C LYS A 4 10.18 -5.64 1.75
N VAL A 5 9.06 -4.95 1.61
CA VAL A 5 9.01 -3.61 0.99
C VAL A 5 9.21 -2.56 2.08
N ASN A 6 10.34 -1.85 2.04
CA ASN A 6 10.62 -0.76 2.99
C ASN A 6 10.00 0.56 2.48
N LEU A 7 9.12 1.16 3.29
CA LEU A 7 8.35 2.34 2.89
C LEU A 7 9.15 3.65 2.96
N ILE A 8 10.25 3.68 3.72
CA ILE A 8 11.14 4.83 3.87
C ILE A 8 11.75 5.19 2.51
N GLN A 9 11.99 4.19 1.66
CA GLN A 9 12.47 4.35 0.29
C GLN A 9 11.51 5.14 -0.62
N PHE A 10 10.24 5.29 -0.25
CA PHE A 10 9.24 6.03 -1.03
C PHE A 10 8.92 7.41 -0.44
N LYS A 11 9.48 7.76 0.72
CA LYS A 11 9.26 9.03 1.39
C LYS A 11 10.14 10.10 0.72
N ASP A 12 9.59 10.78 -0.29
CA ASP A 12 10.23 11.94 -0.92
C ASP A 12 10.45 13.04 0.18
N ASN A 13 11.65 13.66 0.25
CA ASN A 13 11.96 14.76 1.18
C ASN A 13 11.26 16.11 0.85
N SER A 14 10.29 16.09 -0.06
CA SER A 14 9.50 17.25 -0.44
C SER A 14 8.35 17.44 0.55
N GLY A 15 8.51 18.42 1.46
CA GLY A 15 7.52 18.84 2.44
C GLY A 15 6.18 19.23 1.80
N GLY A 16 5.23 18.32 1.86
CA GLY A 16 3.91 18.42 1.25
C GLY A 16 2.88 17.82 2.19
N ASP A 17 2.94 18.30 3.44
CA ASP A 17 2.39 17.56 4.58
C ASP A 17 0.96 18.01 4.92
N ASN A 18 0.46 19.08 4.27
CA ASN A 18 -0.81 19.71 4.57
C ASN A 18 -1.74 19.77 3.35
N ILE A 19 -2.22 18.61 2.88
CA ILE A 19 -3.32 18.56 1.89
C ILE A 19 -4.47 17.73 2.45
N GLY A 20 -5.32 18.34 3.29
CA GLY A 20 -6.65 17.84 3.71
C GLY A 20 -6.82 16.31 3.83
N ARG A 21 -7.91 15.75 3.29
CA ARG A 21 -8.21 14.30 3.28
C ARG A 21 -7.56 13.54 2.12
N ILE A 22 -6.46 14.06 1.55
CA ILE A 22 -5.76 13.46 0.41
C ILE A 22 -4.64 12.54 0.89
N ARG A 23 -4.59 11.30 0.38
CA ARG A 23 -3.51 10.35 0.70
C ARG A 23 -2.19 10.82 0.09
N HIS A 24 -1.12 10.81 0.88
CA HIS A 24 0.23 11.14 0.43
C HIS A 24 0.71 10.24 -0.73
N LYS A 25 1.65 10.77 -1.51
CA LYS A 25 2.20 10.13 -2.71
C LYS A 25 2.92 8.81 -2.40
N TYR A 26 3.69 8.76 -1.32
CA TYR A 26 4.44 7.56 -0.93
C TYR A 26 3.51 6.36 -0.69
N ILE A 27 2.32 6.59 -0.10
CA ILE A 27 1.30 5.55 0.11
C ILE A 27 0.81 5.00 -1.24
N LYS A 28 0.50 5.89 -2.19
CA LYS A 28 0.01 5.49 -3.51
C LYS A 28 1.06 4.67 -4.28
N ARG A 29 2.33 5.11 -4.25
CA ARG A 29 3.46 4.44 -4.91
C ARG A 29 3.73 3.06 -4.32
N ALA A 30 3.75 2.96 -2.99
CA ALA A 30 3.96 1.69 -2.30
C ALA A 30 2.85 0.69 -2.61
N SER A 31 1.58 1.11 -2.47
CA SER A 31 0.44 0.26 -2.81
C SER A 31 0.46 -0.20 -4.27
N ALA A 32 0.80 0.67 -5.23
CA ALA A 32 0.92 0.28 -6.64
C ALA A 32 2.03 -0.77 -6.85
N THR A 33 3.15 -0.65 -6.13
CA THR A 33 4.26 -1.62 -6.18
C THR A 33 3.84 -2.97 -5.60
N ILE A 34 3.13 -2.98 -4.46
CA ILE A 34 2.61 -4.19 -3.84
C ILE A 34 1.64 -4.90 -4.78
N VAL A 35 0.70 -4.16 -5.36
CA VAL A 35 -0.26 -4.70 -6.32
C VAL A 35 0.44 -5.30 -7.53
N LYS A 36 1.44 -4.63 -8.09
CA LYS A 36 2.20 -5.14 -9.23
C LYS A 36 2.95 -6.44 -8.92
N LYS A 37 3.51 -6.57 -7.72
CA LYS A 37 4.33 -7.74 -7.33
C LYS A 37 3.50 -8.91 -6.80
N TYR A 38 2.43 -8.62 -6.08
CA TYR A 38 1.65 -9.60 -5.33
C TYR A 38 0.21 -9.73 -5.81
N SER A 39 -0.09 -9.25 -7.02
CA SER A 39 -1.40 -9.33 -7.67
C SER A 39 -2.18 -10.63 -7.41
N PRO A 40 -1.62 -11.85 -7.58
CA PRO A 40 -2.40 -13.08 -7.42
C PRO A 40 -2.82 -13.37 -5.97
N TYR A 41 -2.21 -12.72 -4.99
CA TYR A 41 -2.47 -12.92 -3.56
C TYR A 41 -3.39 -11.85 -2.96
N LEU A 42 -3.80 -10.86 -3.75
CA LEU A 42 -4.60 -9.74 -3.27
C LEU A 42 -6.07 -9.95 -3.61
N THR A 43 -6.93 -9.75 -2.62
CA THR A 43 -8.38 -9.89 -2.73
C THR A 43 -9.06 -8.52 -2.64
N ASP A 44 -10.38 -8.48 -2.71
CA ASP A 44 -11.17 -7.28 -2.51
C ASP A 44 -11.58 -7.07 -1.04
N ASP A 45 -11.18 -7.97 -0.14
CA ASP A 45 -11.39 -7.86 1.30
C ASP A 45 -10.27 -7.04 1.98
N PHE A 46 -10.66 -6.17 2.92
CA PHE A 46 -9.70 -5.31 3.60
C PHE A 46 -8.87 -6.06 4.67
N ARG A 47 -9.47 -7.00 5.40
CA ARG A 47 -8.83 -7.70 6.51
C ARG A 47 -7.74 -8.62 6.00
N GLU A 48 -8.03 -9.41 4.97
CA GLU A 48 -7.06 -10.29 4.33
C GLU A 48 -5.86 -9.50 3.78
N ASN A 49 -6.13 -8.42 3.03
CA ASN A 49 -5.08 -7.56 2.50
C ASN A 49 -4.24 -6.90 3.59
N ARG A 50 -4.85 -6.53 4.73
CA ARG A 50 -4.13 -5.94 5.85
C ARG A 50 -3.16 -6.94 6.49
N GLU A 51 -3.60 -8.16 6.73
CA GLU A 51 -2.74 -9.22 7.28
C GLU A 51 -1.60 -9.57 6.32
N PHE A 52 -1.89 -9.60 5.02
CA PHE A 52 -0.86 -9.80 4.00
C PHE A 52 0.17 -8.67 3.99
N ILE A 53 -0.29 -7.40 4.01
CA ILE A 53 0.59 -6.23 4.04
C ILE A 53 1.42 -6.19 5.31
N GLU A 54 0.91 -6.64 6.44
CA GLU A 54 1.69 -6.73 7.69
C GLU A 54 2.88 -7.69 7.58
N LYS A 55 2.76 -8.76 6.80
CA LYS A 55 3.85 -9.70 6.54
C LYS A 55 4.86 -9.17 5.52
N VAL A 56 4.41 -8.37 4.56
CA VAL A 56 5.22 -7.89 3.43
C VAL A 56 5.89 -6.53 3.70
N LEU A 57 5.25 -5.68 4.49
CA LEU A 57 5.66 -4.29 4.69
C LEU A 57 6.38 -4.13 6.03
N ASP A 58 7.64 -3.69 5.98
CA ASP A 58 8.44 -3.45 7.17
C ASP A 58 8.29 -1.98 7.59
N VAL A 59 7.19 -1.67 8.29
CA VAL A 59 6.84 -0.31 8.69
C VAL A 59 6.28 -0.28 10.11
N GLU A 60 6.81 0.65 10.88
CA GLU A 60 6.28 1.04 12.17
C GLU A 60 5.10 2.01 11.98
N GLY A 61 3.91 1.60 12.41
CA GLY A 61 2.72 2.44 12.42
C GLY A 61 1.46 1.82 11.82
N THR A 62 0.47 1.57 12.68
CA THR A 62 -0.85 1.01 12.31
C THR A 62 -1.58 1.85 11.28
N LEU A 63 -1.47 3.18 11.35
CA LEU A 63 -2.13 4.10 10.41
C LEU A 63 -1.62 3.94 8.98
N VAL A 64 -0.32 3.75 8.82
CA VAL A 64 0.30 3.62 7.50
C VAL A 64 -0.10 2.29 6.87
N LYS A 65 -0.04 1.19 7.64
CA LYS A 65 -0.53 -0.13 7.21
C LYS A 65 -1.98 -0.06 6.75
N ASN A 66 -2.86 0.57 7.53
CA ASN A 66 -4.28 0.72 7.19
C ASN A 66 -4.49 1.56 5.92
N ARG A 67 -3.73 2.65 5.74
CA ARG A 67 -3.83 3.49 4.54
C ARG A 67 -3.36 2.76 3.29
N VAL A 68 -2.28 1.97 3.39
CA VAL A 68 -1.75 1.14 2.31
C VAL A 68 -2.76 0.04 1.96
N ALA A 69 -3.25 -0.71 2.95
CA ALA A 69 -4.26 -1.76 2.76
C ALA A 69 -5.53 -1.23 2.12
N GLY A 70 -6.09 -0.14 2.63
CA GLY A 70 -7.29 0.46 2.05
C GLY A 70 -7.09 0.98 0.63
N TYR A 71 -5.88 1.43 0.27
CA TYR A 71 -5.61 1.84 -1.11
C TYR A 71 -5.37 0.64 -2.03
N VAL A 72 -4.73 -0.44 -1.56
CA VAL A 72 -4.59 -1.70 -2.29
C VAL A 72 -5.96 -2.29 -2.62
N THR A 73 -6.84 -2.44 -1.62
CA THR A 73 -8.22 -2.92 -1.84
C THR A 73 -8.98 -2.06 -2.85
N ARG A 74 -8.79 -0.73 -2.81
CA ARG A 74 -9.38 0.20 -3.78
C ARG A 74 -8.82 0.04 -5.20
N LEU A 75 -7.57 -0.38 -5.35
CA LEU A 75 -6.96 -0.64 -6.66
C LEU A 75 -7.46 -1.96 -7.25
N VAL A 76 -7.53 -3.01 -6.42
CA VAL A 76 -8.09 -4.32 -6.80
C VAL A 76 -9.54 -4.16 -7.27
N LYS A 77 -10.39 -3.48 -6.47
CA LYS A 77 -11.79 -3.20 -6.84
C LYS A 77 -11.97 -2.35 -8.10
N ARG A 78 -10.96 -1.55 -8.48
CA ARG A 78 -11.02 -0.68 -9.67
C ARG A 78 -10.47 -1.35 -10.93
N ASN A 79 -10.17 -2.65 -10.91
CA ASN A 79 -9.67 -3.42 -12.04
C ASN A 79 -8.37 -2.86 -12.65
N ALA A 80 -7.54 -2.11 -11.90
CA ALA A 80 -6.24 -1.65 -12.37
C ALA A 80 -5.20 -2.79 -12.51
N VAL A 81 -5.64 -4.04 -12.41
CA VAL A 81 -4.81 -5.24 -12.25
C VAL A 81 -5.27 -6.37 -13.19
N VAL A 82 -6.34 -6.19 -13.96
CA VAL A 82 -6.76 -7.22 -14.93
C VAL A 82 -7.01 -6.56 -16.28
N LYS A 83 -5.91 -6.37 -17.01
CA LYS A 83 -5.76 -6.60 -18.46
C LYS A 83 -4.30 -6.85 -18.76
#